data_AF-A0A635R8Q2-F1
#
_entry.id   AF-A0A635R8Q2-F1
#
_cell.length_a   1.000
_cell.length_b   1.000
_cell.length_c   1.000
_cell.angle_alpha   90.00
_cell.angle_beta   90.00
_cell.angle_gamma   90.00
#
_symmetry.space_group_name_H-M   'P 1'
#
loop_
_entity.id
_entity.type
_entity.pdbx_description
1 polymer ?
#
loop_
_entity_poly.entity_id
_entity_poly.type
_entity_poly.pdbx_seq_one_letter_code
_entity_poly.pdbx_strand_id
1 'polypeptide(L)'
;MVRESYFIIPDYQFICGPLTEFDPNSILREINTDLNEVLNYAIQYGITGEFPKLDRFAIQGTIEFISRELNAQGYIIEGERALTYVKAVQDVAKAYLLAVSSHPHWFTRFGTWVGARYCANKPGAVEFLVRYEQVKYPEFENPEAFQTMSVGLLSVVELLLGNLAGKML
;
A
#
# COMPACT_ATOMS: atom_id res chain seq x y z
N MET A 1 -12.42 21.52 9.88
CA MET A 1 -13.02 20.94 8.67
C MET A 1 -11.99 19.96 8.12
N VAL A 2 -12.19 18.66 8.33
CA VAL A 2 -11.20 17.67 7.88
C VAL A 2 -11.41 17.45 6.40
N ARG A 3 -10.37 17.73 5.61
CA ARG A 3 -10.41 17.59 4.15
C ARG A 3 -9.78 16.26 3.79
N GLU A 4 -10.54 15.44 3.08
CA GLU A 4 -10.05 14.20 2.48
C GLU A 4 -9.00 14.53 1.43
N SER A 5 -7.91 13.77 1.42
CA SER A 5 -6.84 13.90 0.46
C SER A 5 -7.18 13.04 -0.76
N TYR A 6 -7.16 13.67 -1.93
CA TYR A 6 -7.47 13.03 -3.20
C TYR A 6 -6.22 12.55 -3.91
N PHE A 7 -6.28 11.33 -4.43
CA PHE A 7 -5.18 10.68 -5.13
C PHE A 7 -5.67 9.95 -6.38
N ILE A 8 -4.73 9.67 -7.29
CA ILE A 8 -4.99 8.90 -8.51
C ILE A 8 -3.84 7.94 -8.76
N ILE A 9 -4.16 6.69 -9.07
CA ILE A 9 -3.22 5.74 -9.70
C ILE A 9 -3.52 5.76 -11.20
N PRO A 10 -2.64 6.36 -12.02
CA PRO A 10 -2.78 6.26 -13.47
C PRO A 10 -2.61 4.82 -13.92
N ASP A 11 -3.32 4.42 -14.96
CA ASP A 11 -3.12 3.12 -15.63
C ASP A 11 -3.30 1.89 -14.72
N TYR A 12 -4.02 2.03 -13.61
CA TYR A 12 -4.33 0.97 -12.64
C TYR A 12 -4.76 -0.34 -13.33
N GLN A 13 -5.63 -0.26 -14.33
CA GLN A 13 -6.12 -1.41 -15.08
C GLN A 13 -5.00 -2.23 -15.76
N PHE A 14 -3.89 -1.59 -16.12
CA PHE A 14 -2.73 -2.26 -16.73
C PHE A 14 -1.72 -2.76 -15.69
N ILE A 15 -1.75 -2.18 -14.48
CA ILE A 15 -0.85 -2.54 -13.37
C ILE A 15 -1.42 -3.72 -12.57
N CYS A 16 -2.75 -3.76 -12.38
CA CYS A 16 -3.39 -4.65 -11.42
C CYS A 16 -3.50 -6.11 -11.89
N GLY A 17 -3.25 -6.42 -13.16
CA GLY A 17 -3.17 -7.80 -13.66
C GLY A 17 -4.41 -8.64 -13.30
N PRO A 18 -4.26 -9.80 -12.63
CA PRO A 18 -5.40 -10.63 -12.23
C PRO A 18 -6.31 -9.93 -11.21
N LEU A 19 -5.87 -8.87 -10.54
CA LEU A 19 -6.69 -8.12 -9.58
C LEU A 19 -7.81 -7.32 -10.24
N THR A 20 -7.86 -7.27 -11.58
CA THR A 20 -8.98 -6.69 -12.35
C THR A 20 -10.33 -7.36 -12.06
N GLU A 21 -10.33 -8.60 -11.53
CA GLU A 21 -11.53 -9.33 -11.14
C GLU A 21 -12.15 -8.85 -9.82
N PHE A 22 -11.46 -7.97 -9.08
CA PHE A 22 -11.93 -7.38 -7.83
C PHE A 22 -12.36 -5.92 -8.00
N ASP A 23 -13.25 -5.49 -7.12
CA ASP A 23 -13.52 -4.07 -6.93
C ASP A 23 -12.23 -3.34 -6.47
N PRO A 24 -11.79 -2.27 -7.17
CA PRO A 24 -10.56 -1.56 -6.82
C PRO A 24 -10.62 -0.94 -5.43
N ASN A 25 -11.80 -0.56 -4.95
CA ASN A 25 -11.94 -0.04 -3.60
C ASN A 25 -11.61 -1.07 -2.52
N SER A 26 -12.02 -2.32 -2.72
CA SER A 26 -11.71 -3.40 -1.78
C SER A 26 -10.21 -3.70 -1.74
N ILE A 27 -9.56 -3.79 -2.91
CA ILE A 27 -8.11 -4.04 -3.00
C ILE A 27 -7.31 -2.90 -2.38
N LEU A 28 -7.61 -1.65 -2.75
CA LEU A 28 -6.86 -0.50 -2.25
C LEU A 28 -7.09 -0.26 -0.75
N ARG A 29 -8.24 -0.65 -0.18
CA ARG A 29 -8.48 -0.63 1.27
C ARG A 29 -7.53 -1.55 2.03
N GLU A 30 -7.36 -2.78 1.55
CA GLU A 30 -6.46 -3.75 2.18
C GLU A 30 -5.00 -3.32 2.02
N ILE A 31 -4.61 -2.84 0.83
CA ILE A 31 -3.28 -2.27 0.59
C ILE A 31 -3.00 -1.08 1.50
N ASN A 32 -3.96 -0.18 1.71
CA ASN A 32 -3.80 0.93 2.63
C ASN A 32 -3.58 0.47 4.08
N THR A 33 -4.24 -0.62 4.49
CA THR A 33 -4.08 -1.19 5.82
C THR A 33 -2.69 -1.77 5.99
N ASP A 34 -2.26 -2.62 5.06
CA ASP A 34 -0.92 -3.19 5.04
C ASP A 34 0.16 -2.09 4.97
N LEU A 35 -0.01 -1.08 4.10
CA LEU A 35 0.95 0.01 3.97
C LEU A 35 1.11 0.80 5.28
N ASN A 36 0.04 1.03 6.03
CA ASN A 36 0.14 1.70 7.33
C ASN A 36 1.03 0.94 8.32
N GLU A 37 1.08 -0.40 8.24
CA GLU A 37 1.98 -1.24 9.02
C GLU A 37 3.41 -1.18 8.47
N VAL A 38 3.57 -1.31 7.15
CA VAL A 38 4.89 -1.23 6.47
C VAL A 38 5.58 0.09 6.76
N LEU A 39 4.84 1.20 6.77
CA LEU A 39 5.38 2.53 7.12
C LEU A 39 5.91 2.56 8.55
N ASN A 40 5.21 1.92 9.50
CA ASN A 40 5.67 1.87 10.88
C ASN A 40 7.01 1.11 10.97
N TYR A 41 7.14 -0.02 10.26
CA TYR A 41 8.39 -0.78 10.21
C TYR A 41 9.52 -0.01 9.53
N ALA A 42 9.23 0.68 8.44
CA ALA A 42 10.21 1.45 7.70
C ALA A 42 10.72 2.65 8.51
N ILE A 43 9.86 3.31 9.29
CA ILE A 43 10.26 4.39 10.20
C ILE A 43 11.08 3.83 11.36
N GLN A 44 10.67 2.69 11.93
CA GLN A 44 11.47 2.04 12.97
C GLN A 44 12.88 1.74 12.46
N TYR A 45 13.01 1.18 11.24
CA TYR A 45 14.30 0.98 10.59
C TYR A 45 15.06 2.29 10.40
N GLY A 46 14.39 3.36 9.93
CA GLY A 46 15.01 4.68 9.77
C GLY A 46 15.54 5.28 11.08
N ILE A 47 14.95 4.93 12.22
CA ILE A 47 15.35 5.41 13.55
C ILE A 47 16.46 4.52 14.15
N THR A 48 16.31 3.20 14.08
CA THR A 48 17.21 2.25 14.79
C THR A 48 18.35 1.73 13.92
N GLY A 49 18.23 1.82 12.60
CA GLY A 49 19.13 1.17 11.64
C GLY A 49 18.94 -0.34 11.51
N GLU A 50 17.97 -0.94 12.22
CA GLU A 50 17.73 -2.38 12.26
C GLU A 50 16.32 -2.70 11.77
N PHE A 51 16.20 -3.68 10.86
CA PHE A 51 14.89 -4.12 10.41
C PHE A 51 14.22 -4.87 11.57
N PRO A 52 13.00 -4.47 11.98
CA PRO A 52 12.25 -5.27 12.94
C PRO A 52 12.06 -6.67 12.35
N LYS A 53 12.10 -7.70 13.20
CA LYS A 53 11.73 -9.05 12.77
C LYS A 53 10.28 -9.01 12.27
N LEU A 54 10.12 -9.12 10.97
CA LEU A 54 8.81 -9.22 10.35
C LEU A 54 8.24 -10.61 10.64
N ASP A 55 7.34 -10.67 11.60
CA ASP A 55 6.54 -11.86 11.90
C ASP A 55 5.53 -12.18 10.79
N ARG A 56 5.32 -11.22 9.87
CA ARG A 56 4.35 -11.27 8.78
C ARG A 56 4.90 -10.71 7.48
N PHE A 57 4.26 -11.07 6.38
CA PHE A 57 4.57 -10.49 5.07
C PHE A 57 4.02 -9.05 4.99
N ALA A 58 4.74 -8.15 4.32
CA ALA A 58 4.39 -6.73 4.18
C ALA A 58 3.00 -6.45 3.55
N ILE A 59 2.43 -7.40 2.80
CA ILE A 59 1.09 -7.31 2.18
C ILE A 59 0.19 -8.49 2.60
N GLN A 60 0.48 -9.10 3.75
CA GLN A 60 -0.16 -10.34 4.16
C GLN A 60 -1.68 -10.20 4.22
N GLY A 61 -2.20 -9.08 4.76
CA GLY A 61 -3.64 -8.85 4.88
C GLY A 61 -4.33 -8.82 3.53
N THR A 62 -3.72 -8.17 2.54
CA THR A 62 -4.23 -8.11 1.16
C THR A 62 -4.28 -9.50 0.52
N ILE A 63 -3.25 -10.33 0.72
CA ILE A 63 -3.21 -11.70 0.17
C ILE A 63 -4.23 -12.62 0.86
N GLU A 64 -4.37 -12.51 2.18
CA GLU A 64 -5.40 -13.24 2.93
C GLU A 64 -6.82 -12.85 2.48
N PHE A 65 -7.06 -11.55 2.22
CA PHE A 65 -8.32 -11.07 1.66
C PHE A 65 -8.61 -11.70 0.29
N ILE A 66 -7.67 -11.61 -0.65
CA ILE A 66 -7.81 -12.19 -2.00
C ILE A 66 -8.08 -13.69 -1.92
N SER A 67 -7.31 -14.40 -1.08
CA SER A 67 -7.45 -15.84 -0.90
C SER A 67 -8.86 -16.19 -0.41
N ARG A 68 -9.38 -15.44 0.55
CA ARG A 68 -10.74 -15.65 1.10
C ARG A 68 -11.83 -15.42 0.06
N GLU A 69 -11.75 -14.33 -0.70
CA GLU A 69 -12.73 -14.00 -1.74
C GLU A 69 -12.74 -15.04 -2.87
N LEU A 70 -11.57 -15.49 -3.32
CA LEU A 70 -11.47 -16.53 -4.35
C LEU A 70 -11.96 -17.89 -3.84
N ASN A 71 -11.59 -18.26 -2.61
CA ASN A 71 -12.05 -19.50 -2.00
C ASN A 71 -13.57 -19.52 -1.85
N ALA A 72 -14.21 -18.39 -1.54
CA ALA A 72 -15.67 -18.26 -1.46
C ALA A 72 -16.36 -18.53 -2.82
N GLN A 73 -15.63 -18.35 -3.93
CA GLN A 73 -16.09 -18.64 -5.29
C GLN A 73 -15.64 -20.03 -5.79
N GLY A 74 -15.00 -20.84 -4.93
CA GLY A 74 -14.50 -22.17 -5.27
C GLY A 74 -13.14 -22.19 -5.96
N TYR A 75 -12.41 -21.07 -5.97
CA TYR A 75 -11.07 -20.96 -6.55
C TYR A 75 -10.00 -20.96 -5.47
N ILE A 76 -9.12 -21.96 -5.49
CA ILE A 76 -7.95 -22.02 -4.60
C ILE A 76 -6.74 -21.47 -5.36
N ILE A 77 -5.99 -20.56 -4.73
CA ILE A 77 -4.74 -20.02 -5.27
C ILE A 77 -3.53 -20.78 -4.74
N GLU A 78 -2.87 -21.54 -5.60
CA GLU A 78 -1.70 -22.36 -5.27
C GLU A 78 -0.58 -22.18 -6.30
N GLY A 79 0.65 -22.51 -5.90
CA GLY A 79 1.83 -22.53 -6.77
C GLY A 79 2.05 -21.23 -7.55
N GLU A 80 2.17 -21.36 -8.87
CA GLU A 80 2.42 -20.23 -9.78
C GLU A 80 1.31 -19.17 -9.77
N ARG A 81 0.07 -19.58 -9.53
CA ARG A 81 -1.06 -18.64 -9.45
C ARG A 81 -0.94 -17.76 -8.21
N ALA A 82 -0.57 -18.32 -7.06
CA ALA A 82 -0.32 -17.54 -5.85
C ALA A 82 0.79 -16.50 -6.05
N LEU A 83 1.89 -16.87 -6.73
CA LEU A 83 2.96 -15.94 -7.08
C LEU A 83 2.49 -14.81 -8.00
N THR A 84 1.57 -15.12 -8.92
CA THR A 84 0.99 -14.13 -9.85
C THR A 84 0.17 -13.08 -9.09
N TYR A 85 -0.67 -13.49 -8.14
CA TYR A 85 -1.42 -12.54 -7.29
C TYR A 85 -0.50 -11.75 -6.37
N VAL A 86 0.51 -12.38 -5.78
CA VAL A 86 1.49 -11.66 -4.96
C VAL A 86 2.18 -10.56 -5.75
N LYS A 87 2.68 -10.87 -6.95
CA LYS A 87 3.30 -9.86 -7.81
C LYS A 87 2.32 -8.73 -8.18
N ALA A 88 1.08 -9.07 -8.52
CA ALA A 88 0.07 -8.07 -8.84
C ALA A 88 -0.22 -7.13 -7.66
N VAL A 89 -0.31 -7.67 -6.44
CA VAL A 89 -0.49 -6.84 -5.23
C VAL A 89 0.72 -5.96 -4.98
N GLN A 90 1.94 -6.48 -5.18
CA GLN A 90 3.16 -5.67 -5.06
C GLN A 90 3.17 -4.49 -6.03
N ASP A 91 2.80 -4.72 -7.29
CA ASP A 91 2.80 -3.68 -8.32
C ASP A 91 1.75 -2.61 -8.02
N VAL A 92 0.56 -3.01 -7.56
CA VAL A 92 -0.48 -2.06 -7.10
C VAL A 92 -0.06 -1.32 -5.84
N ALA A 93 0.55 -2.00 -4.86
CA ALA A 93 1.00 -1.38 -3.61
C ALA A 93 2.10 -0.33 -3.84
N LYS A 94 3.02 -0.59 -4.78
CA LYS A 94 4.03 0.40 -5.20
C LYS A 94 3.39 1.60 -5.89
N ALA A 95 2.44 1.37 -6.79
CA ALA A 95 1.70 2.45 -7.45
C ALA A 95 0.91 3.30 -6.43
N TYR A 96 0.30 2.65 -5.45
CA TYR A 96 -0.40 3.30 -4.33
C TYR A 96 0.56 4.14 -3.49
N LEU A 97 1.70 3.57 -3.08
CA LEU A 97 2.75 4.27 -2.34
C LEU A 97 3.22 5.53 -3.08
N LEU A 98 3.49 5.41 -4.38
CA LEU A 98 3.92 6.53 -5.22
C LEU A 98 2.86 7.64 -5.26
N ALA A 99 1.58 7.28 -5.32
CA ALA A 99 0.49 8.27 -5.29
C ALA A 99 0.43 8.98 -3.93
N VAL A 100 0.44 8.25 -2.82
CA VAL A 100 0.29 8.85 -1.49
C VAL A 100 1.54 9.60 -1.03
N SER A 101 2.75 9.21 -1.45
CA SER A 101 4.00 9.86 -1.05
C SER A 101 4.15 11.31 -1.49
N SER A 102 3.30 11.75 -2.44
CA SER A 102 3.17 13.15 -2.84
C SER A 102 2.54 14.05 -1.75
N HIS A 103 1.90 13.47 -0.72
CA HIS A 103 1.18 14.21 0.30
C HIS A 103 2.03 14.44 1.56
N PRO A 104 2.06 15.63 2.17
CA PRO A 104 2.95 15.93 3.32
C PRO A 104 2.65 15.13 4.60
N HIS A 105 1.57 14.35 4.62
CA HIS A 105 1.18 13.52 5.76
C HIS A 105 1.28 12.01 5.51
N TRP A 106 1.86 11.59 4.39
CA TRP A 106 1.82 10.20 3.91
C TRP A 106 2.39 9.17 4.89
N PHE A 107 3.38 9.55 5.69
CA PHE A 107 3.96 8.70 6.74
C PHE A 107 3.83 9.26 8.15
N THR A 108 3.67 10.58 8.29
CA THR A 108 3.61 11.25 9.61
C THR A 108 2.26 11.05 10.31
N ARG A 109 1.24 10.65 9.55
CA ARG A 109 -0.13 10.41 10.04
C ARG A 109 -0.67 9.07 9.54
N PHE A 110 -1.67 8.54 10.26
CA PHE A 110 -2.36 7.33 9.84
C PHE A 110 -3.26 7.66 8.65
N GLY A 111 -3.07 6.93 7.54
CA GLY A 111 -3.93 7.04 6.38
C GLY A 111 -5.21 6.25 6.59
N THR A 112 -6.29 6.89 7.00
CA THR A 112 -7.61 6.27 7.13
C THR A 112 -8.26 6.16 5.75
N TRP A 113 -8.58 4.94 5.33
CA TRP A 113 -9.26 4.68 4.07
C TRP A 113 -10.66 5.33 4.03
N VAL A 114 -11.01 5.94 2.90
CA VAL A 114 -12.34 6.52 2.68
C VAL A 114 -13.06 5.82 1.54
N GLY A 115 -12.41 5.68 0.38
CA GLY A 115 -12.99 4.98 -0.75
C GLY A 115 -12.20 5.14 -2.04
N ALA A 116 -12.50 4.30 -3.03
CA ALA A 116 -11.97 4.42 -4.38
C ALA A 116 -13.00 4.07 -5.45
N ARG A 117 -12.69 4.45 -6.69
CA ARG A 117 -13.42 4.03 -7.88
C ARG A 117 -12.57 4.23 -9.12
N TYR A 118 -12.92 3.56 -10.21
CA TYR A 118 -12.39 3.91 -11.52
C TYR A 118 -12.76 5.35 -11.89
N CYS A 119 -11.81 6.08 -12.47
CA CYS A 119 -12.02 7.46 -12.90
C CYS A 119 -13.01 7.51 -14.06
N ALA A 120 -14.01 8.39 -13.96
CA ALA A 120 -14.97 8.61 -15.05
C ALA A 120 -14.32 9.25 -16.29
N ASN A 121 -13.31 10.11 -16.07
CA ASN A 121 -12.71 10.95 -17.12
C ASN A 121 -11.35 10.45 -17.60
N LYS A 122 -10.81 9.39 -17.00
CA LYS A 122 -9.51 8.80 -17.37
C LYS A 122 -9.64 7.27 -17.38
N PRO A 123 -9.91 6.67 -18.55
CA PRO A 123 -10.08 5.22 -18.67
C PRO A 123 -8.89 4.46 -18.07
N GLY A 124 -9.18 3.40 -17.31
CA GLY A 124 -8.17 2.54 -16.69
C GLY A 124 -7.49 3.10 -15.44
N ALA A 125 -7.69 4.38 -15.08
CA ALA A 125 -7.18 4.95 -13.84
C ALA A 125 -8.16 4.75 -12.67
N VAL A 126 -7.62 4.71 -11.45
CA VAL A 126 -8.42 4.65 -10.21
C VAL A 126 -8.14 5.90 -9.38
N GLU A 127 -9.20 6.57 -8.95
CA GLU A 127 -9.16 7.66 -7.97
C GLU A 127 -9.55 7.15 -6.59
N PHE A 128 -8.92 7.70 -5.56
CA PHE A 128 -9.18 7.30 -4.18
C PHE A 128 -8.99 8.45 -3.20
N LEU A 129 -9.60 8.28 -2.03
CA LEU A 129 -9.61 9.23 -0.93
C LEU A 129 -9.01 8.59 0.32
N VAL A 130 -8.11 9.33 0.97
CA VAL A 130 -7.52 8.97 2.26
C VAL A 130 -7.63 10.17 3.20
N ARG A 131 -7.82 9.89 4.48
CA ARG A 131 -7.92 10.90 5.53
C ARG A 131 -6.76 10.77 6.51
N TYR A 132 -6.11 11.90 6.83
CA TYR A 132 -4.93 11.96 7.71
C TYR A 132 -5.23 12.74 9.00
N GLU A 133 -6.20 12.27 9.80
CA GLU A 133 -6.61 12.91 11.06
C GLU A 133 -5.68 12.59 12.22
N GLN A 134 -5.23 11.33 12.31
CA GLN A 134 -4.48 10.84 13.45
C GLN A 134 -2.98 10.99 13.21
N VAL A 135 -2.32 11.81 14.02
CA VAL A 135 -0.86 11.97 14.01
C VAL A 135 -0.19 10.69 14.55
N LYS A 136 0.79 10.16 13.81
CA LYS A 136 1.62 9.02 14.21
C LYS A 136 2.98 9.46 14.74
N TYR A 137 3.62 10.38 14.02
CA TYR A 137 5.00 10.82 14.28
C TYR A 137 5.08 12.35 14.26
N PRO A 138 4.70 13.02 15.38
CA PRO A 138 4.69 14.47 15.46
C PRO A 138 6.08 15.11 15.21
N GLU A 139 7.15 14.40 15.54
CA GLU A 139 8.54 14.83 15.36
C GLU A 139 8.91 15.06 13.89
N PHE A 140 8.23 14.39 12.94
CA PHE A 140 8.46 14.53 11.51
C PHE A 140 7.45 15.47 10.83
N GLU A 141 6.57 16.17 11.56
CA GLU A 141 5.69 17.20 10.97
C GLU A 141 6.42 18.51 10.66
N ASN A 142 7.66 18.68 11.14
CA ASN A 142 8.49 19.81 10.74
C ASN A 142 9.12 19.58 9.35
N PRO A 143 9.25 20.62 8.50
CA PRO A 143 9.71 20.43 7.12
C PRO A 143 11.11 19.83 6.96
N GLU A 144 12.03 20.15 7.87
CA GLU A 144 13.42 19.67 7.80
C GLU A 144 13.50 18.17 8.06
N ALA A 145 12.96 17.72 9.19
CA ALA A 145 12.93 16.31 9.56
C ALA A 145 12.08 15.48 8.57
N PHE A 146 11.00 16.06 8.03
CA PHE A 146 10.20 15.42 6.98
C PHE A 146 11.05 15.13 5.74
N GLN A 147 11.80 16.10 5.24
CA GLN A 147 12.60 15.95 4.03
C GLN A 147 13.74 14.95 4.24
N THR A 148 14.42 15.00 5.39
CA THR A 148 15.49 14.04 5.71
C THR A 148 14.97 12.61 5.78
N MET A 149 13.82 12.38 6.43
CA MET A 149 13.26 11.05 6.59
C MET A 149 12.65 10.53 5.28
N SER A 150 11.90 11.37 4.56
CA SER A 150 11.09 10.94 3.39
C SER A 150 11.92 10.33 2.26
N VAL A 151 13.12 10.85 1.99
CA VAL A 151 14.00 10.35 0.92
C VAL A 151 14.44 8.90 1.17
N GLY A 152 14.88 8.58 2.39
CA GLY A 152 15.28 7.22 2.75
C GLY A 152 14.08 6.29 2.92
N LEU A 153 12.98 6.83 3.45
CA LEU A 153 11.80 6.04 3.79
C LEU A 153 11.13 5.43 2.56
N LEU A 154 11.02 6.18 1.45
CA LEU A 154 10.39 5.67 0.23
C LEU A 154 11.10 4.41 -0.28
N SER A 155 12.44 4.44 -0.37
CA SER A 155 13.24 3.29 -0.81
C SER A 155 13.13 2.09 0.12
N VAL A 156 13.06 2.32 1.43
CA VAL A 156 12.87 1.23 2.41
C VAL A 156 11.50 0.59 2.26
N VAL A 157 10.45 1.39 2.10
CA VAL A 157 9.08 0.88 1.90
C VAL A 157 8.98 0.11 0.58
N GLU A 158 9.56 0.62 -0.51
CA GLU A 158 9.61 -0.09 -1.80
C GLU A 158 10.35 -1.44 -1.69
N LEU A 159 11.45 -1.48 -0.93
CA LEU A 159 12.18 -2.72 -0.66
C LEU A 159 11.32 -3.72 0.13
N LEU A 160 10.61 -3.26 1.17
CA LEU A 160 9.72 -4.09 1.98
C LEU A 160 8.55 -4.64 1.14
N LEU A 161 8.00 -3.82 0.24
CA LEU A 161 6.99 -4.24 -0.73
C LEU A 161 7.58 -5.15 -1.82
N GLY A 162 8.89 -5.09 -2.10
CA GLY A 162 9.56 -5.89 -3.14
C GLY A 162 10.05 -7.27 -2.67
N ASN A 163 10.54 -7.37 -1.43
CA ASN A 163 11.22 -8.56 -0.89
C ASN A 163 10.32 -9.78 -0.60
N LEU A 164 9.05 -9.74 -0.99
CA LEU A 164 8.06 -10.79 -0.67
C LEU A 164 8.25 -12.08 -1.46
N ALA A 165 9.02 -12.08 -2.55
CA ALA A 165 9.33 -13.30 -3.29
C ALA A 165 10.27 -14.26 -2.52
N GLY A 166 11.06 -13.76 -1.58
CA GLY A 166 12.11 -14.54 -0.91
C GLY A 166 11.65 -15.44 0.25
N LYS A 167 10.44 -15.24 0.80
CA LYS A 167 9.88 -16.06 1.90
C LYS A 167 8.79 -17.03 1.43
N MET A 168 8.36 -16.98 0.16
CA MET A 168 7.40 -17.94 -0.43
C MET A 168 8.08 -19.06 -1.25
N LEU A 169 9.41 -19.02 -1.38
CA LEU A 169 10.25 -20.09 -1.92
C LEU A 169 11.01 -20.76 -0.77
#